data_AF-A0A834Z5A9-F1
#
_entry.id   AF-A0A834Z5A9-F1
#
_cell.length_a   1.000
_cell.length_b   1.000
_cell.length_c   1.000
_cell.angle_alpha   90.00
_cell.angle_beta   90.00
_cell.angle_gamma   90.00
#
_symmetry.space_group_name_H-M   'P 1'
#
loop_
_entity.id
_entity.type
_entity.pdbx_description
1 polymer ?
#
loop_
_entity_poly.entity_id
_entity_poly.type
_entity_poly.pdbx_seq_one_letter_code
_entity_poly.pdbx_strand_id
1 'polypeptide(L)'
;MKNPSVQFEGFWQLEGKIEGQLHFSPVGHVSSGPLSLSQNPPRFFSFTKKGQFSSRVSSNQGPFRQPSCLLVTFLLGLLHYFSKAKPEADLVFCFSSGFSLLKMAATATSSLQIATIRPCVYSCRKIASASTAIFSAEFKGASWTKLTSSSHISSVQPIFRSFTSTPIKSDRVTVKAMSEASESKPLPGLPIDLRGKRAFIAGIADDNGYGWAIAKSLAAAGAEILIGTWVPALNIFETSLRRGKFDKSRTLPDGSIMEISKIYPLDAVYDNIEDVPEDVKENKRYAGSSKWTVKEVAESVKQDFGSIDILVHSLANGPEVSKPLLETSRKGYLAAISASSYSYVSLLKHFIPIMNPGGASISLTYIASERIIPGYGGGMSSAKAALESDTKVLAFEAGRKHKIRVNTISAGPLGSRAAKAIGFIDTMIEYSLANAPLQKELSADEVGNTAAFLVSPLASAITGAVVYVDNGLNAMGVGVDSPIFADLNIPKDNKS
;
A
#
# COMPACT_ATOMS: atom_id res chain seq x y z
N MET A 1 51.05 -8.60 23.13
CA MET A 1 50.81 -7.19 23.51
C MET A 1 49.34 -6.89 23.30
N LYS A 2 48.66 -6.36 24.32
CA LYS A 2 47.21 -6.16 24.41
C LYS A 2 46.82 -4.73 23.98
N ASN A 3 45.62 -4.63 23.39
CA ASN A 3 44.64 -3.52 23.41
C ASN A 3 44.89 -2.22 22.61
N PRO A 4 43.80 -1.47 22.24
CA PRO A 4 42.41 -1.65 22.66
C PRO A 4 41.32 -1.69 21.56
N SER A 5 40.32 -2.52 21.87
CA SER A 5 38.93 -2.51 21.42
C SER A 5 38.18 -1.27 21.89
N VAL A 6 37.44 -0.62 21.00
CA VAL A 6 36.42 0.38 21.33
C VAL A 6 35.07 -0.32 21.41
N GLN A 7 34.52 -0.39 22.63
CA GLN A 7 33.16 -0.84 22.92
C GLN A 7 32.17 0.27 22.59
N PHE A 8 31.10 -0.03 21.84
CA PHE A 8 29.86 0.74 21.91
C PHE A 8 28.86 -0.07 22.72
N GLU A 9 28.53 0.45 23.90
CA GLU A 9 27.50 -0.09 24.78
C GLU A 9 26.11 0.06 24.16
N GLY A 10 25.35 -1.03 24.15
CA GLY A 10 23.92 -1.02 23.88
C GLY A 10 23.14 -0.84 25.18
N PHE A 11 22.16 0.05 25.18
CA PHE A 11 21.10 0.18 26.20
C PHE A 11 19.88 0.88 25.59
N TRP A 12 18.62 0.64 25.96
CA TRP A 12 17.80 -0.55 26.22
C TRP A 12 16.33 -0.07 26.09
N GLN A 13 15.48 -1.00 25.67
CA GLN A 13 14.04 -1.21 25.95
C GLN A 13 13.47 -0.47 27.19
N LEU A 14 12.30 0.18 27.05
CA LEU A 14 11.49 0.67 28.17
C LEU A 14 10.12 -0.02 28.14
N GLU A 15 9.99 -1.08 28.95
CA GLU A 15 8.71 -1.58 29.44
C GLU A 15 8.32 -0.78 30.70
N GLY A 16 7.18 -0.09 30.67
CA GLY A 16 6.60 0.56 31.83
C GLY A 16 5.58 -0.35 32.52
N LYS A 17 6.00 -1.01 33.61
CA LYS A 17 5.14 -1.72 34.54
C LYS A 17 4.94 -0.81 35.77
N ILE A 18 3.71 -0.40 36.06
CA ILE A 18 3.39 0.42 37.24
C ILE A 18 2.79 -0.50 38.30
N GLU A 19 3.56 -0.78 39.34
CA GLU A 19 3.08 -1.25 40.65
C GLU A 19 3.11 -0.05 41.62
N GLY A 20 1.94 0.34 42.13
CA GLY A 20 1.82 1.39 43.15
C GLY A 20 1.82 0.77 44.54
N GLN A 21 2.85 1.06 45.34
CA GLN A 21 2.84 0.87 46.80
C GLN A 21 2.50 2.19 47.48
N LEU A 22 1.48 2.13 48.33
CA LEU A 22 0.99 3.21 49.20
C LEU A 22 1.94 3.42 50.38
N HIS A 23 2.32 4.67 50.64
CA HIS A 23 2.87 5.10 51.92
C HIS A 23 1.96 6.16 52.54
N PHE A 24 1.44 5.85 53.74
CA PHE A 24 0.68 6.73 54.62
C PHE A 24 1.59 7.35 55.69
N SER A 25 1.31 8.60 56.08
CA SER A 25 1.46 9.13 57.45
C SER A 25 0.89 10.57 57.56
N PRO A 26 0.48 11.03 58.76
CA PRO A 26 -0.88 11.55 58.95
C PRO A 26 -0.97 12.95 59.64
N VAL A 27 -2.24 13.33 59.91
CA VAL A 27 -2.77 14.12 61.06
C VAL A 27 -3.41 15.47 60.70
N GLY A 28 -4.69 15.61 61.08
CA GLY A 28 -5.43 16.87 61.20
C GLY A 28 -6.92 16.65 61.50
N HIS A 29 -7.29 16.74 62.79
CA HIS A 29 -8.62 16.61 63.39
C HIS A 29 -9.69 17.60 62.85
N VAL A 30 -10.99 17.22 62.95
CA VAL A 30 -12.06 17.88 63.78
C VAL A 30 -13.43 17.19 63.57
N SER A 31 -14.22 17.17 64.67
CA SER A 31 -15.52 16.54 65.02
C SER A 31 -16.72 16.75 64.06
N SER A 32 -17.86 16.02 64.04
CA SER A 32 -18.71 15.56 65.16
C SER A 32 -19.91 14.70 64.65
N GLY A 33 -20.27 13.63 65.37
CA GLY A 33 -21.68 13.32 65.76
C GLY A 33 -22.52 12.28 64.97
N PRO A 34 -23.42 11.50 65.63
CA PRO A 34 -23.71 10.09 65.30
C PRO A 34 -25.18 9.75 64.95
N LEU A 35 -25.47 8.52 64.49
CA LEU A 35 -26.74 7.77 64.75
C LEU A 35 -26.72 6.27 64.31
N SER A 36 -26.78 5.38 65.32
CA SER A 36 -27.46 4.06 65.49
C SER A 36 -27.70 3.09 64.30
N LEU A 37 -27.09 1.89 64.28
CA LEU A 37 -27.57 0.56 64.77
C LEU A 37 -28.45 -0.27 63.79
N SER A 38 -27.98 -1.46 63.37
CA SER A 38 -28.61 -2.79 63.65
C SER A 38 -28.21 -3.93 62.66
N GLN A 39 -27.54 -4.95 63.21
CA GLN A 39 -27.67 -6.42 63.02
C GLN A 39 -27.44 -7.13 61.64
N ASN A 40 -26.20 -7.63 61.46
CA ASN A 40 -25.69 -9.00 61.20
C ASN A 40 -26.43 -10.12 60.37
N PRO A 41 -25.67 -11.12 59.82
CA PRO A 41 -25.79 -11.72 58.46
C PRO A 41 -26.18 -13.24 58.51
N PRO A 42 -26.02 -14.13 57.48
CA PRO A 42 -24.77 -14.56 56.78
C PRO A 42 -25.01 -14.90 55.26
N ARG A 43 -24.17 -15.49 54.40
CA ARG A 43 -23.15 -16.55 54.53
C ARG A 43 -22.37 -16.69 53.19
N PHE A 44 -21.05 -16.88 53.30
CA PHE A 44 -20.10 -17.28 52.24
C PHE A 44 -20.26 -18.76 51.83
N PHE A 45 -19.84 -19.13 50.61
CA PHE A 45 -19.06 -20.35 50.36
C PHE A 45 -18.18 -20.23 49.12
N SER A 46 -16.87 -20.34 49.34
CA SER A 46 -15.83 -20.66 48.36
C SER A 46 -15.59 -22.16 48.35
N PHE A 47 -15.17 -22.75 47.22
CA PHE A 47 -14.29 -23.93 47.26
C PHE A 47 -13.27 -23.91 46.11
N THR A 48 -12.07 -24.37 46.46
CA THR A 48 -10.87 -24.50 45.65
C THR A 48 -10.50 -25.98 45.45
N LYS A 49 -9.63 -26.20 44.45
CA LYS A 49 -8.58 -27.24 44.32
C LYS A 49 -8.87 -28.64 43.75
N LYS A 50 -8.14 -28.88 42.64
CA LYS A 50 -7.23 -30.00 42.30
C LYS A 50 -7.78 -31.43 42.12
N GLY A 51 -7.48 -31.99 40.94
CA GLY A 51 -7.30 -33.42 40.71
C GLY A 51 -6.55 -33.69 39.40
N GLN A 52 -5.28 -34.09 39.48
CA GLN A 52 -4.54 -34.75 38.40
C GLN A 52 -4.86 -36.25 38.43
N PHE A 53 -5.05 -36.87 37.26
CA PHE A 53 -4.86 -38.31 37.08
C PHE A 53 -4.22 -38.57 35.71
N SER A 54 -3.22 -39.45 35.71
CA SER A 54 -2.48 -39.95 34.55
C SER A 54 -2.86 -41.42 34.32
N SER A 55 -3.03 -41.86 33.07
CA SER A 55 -2.61 -43.20 32.63
C SER A 55 -2.66 -43.42 31.11
N ARG A 56 -1.51 -43.86 30.59
CA ARG A 56 -1.19 -44.83 29.51
C ARG A 56 -2.06 -45.01 28.23
N VAL A 57 -1.38 -44.71 27.11
CA VAL A 57 -1.16 -45.47 25.84
C VAL A 57 -1.77 -46.89 25.71
N SER A 58 -2.48 -47.13 24.60
CA SER A 58 -2.29 -48.31 23.73
C SER A 58 -2.92 -48.11 22.33
N SER A 59 -2.13 -48.46 21.32
CA SER A 59 -2.42 -48.59 19.88
C SER A 59 -3.28 -49.81 19.53
N ASN A 60 -4.11 -49.73 18.49
CA ASN A 60 -4.15 -50.72 17.39
C ASN A 60 -5.03 -50.31 16.19
N GLN A 61 -4.70 -50.89 15.03
CA GLN A 61 -5.13 -50.54 13.67
C GLN A 61 -6.43 -51.20 13.18
N GLY A 62 -7.23 -50.44 12.39
CA GLY A 62 -8.02 -50.80 11.17
C GLY A 62 -9.14 -51.87 11.19
N PRO A 63 -9.93 -52.04 10.09
CA PRO A 63 -10.33 -51.09 9.05
C PRO A 63 -11.85 -51.16 8.64
N PHE A 64 -12.28 -50.25 7.75
CA PHE A 64 -13.43 -50.33 6.81
C PHE A 64 -14.90 -50.51 7.31
N ARG A 65 -15.73 -49.45 7.17
CA ARG A 65 -16.88 -49.34 6.22
C ARG A 65 -17.82 -48.18 6.60
N GLN A 66 -18.21 -47.39 5.59
CA GLN A 66 -19.33 -46.44 5.65
C GLN A 66 -20.67 -47.19 5.79
N PRO A 67 -21.73 -46.51 6.27
CA PRO A 67 -22.71 -46.02 5.30
C PRO A 67 -23.17 -44.57 5.53
N SER A 68 -23.58 -44.00 4.41
CA SER A 68 -24.38 -42.80 4.15
C SER A 68 -25.61 -42.57 5.04
N CYS A 69 -26.05 -41.31 5.05
CA CYS A 69 -27.32 -40.73 5.55
C CYS A 69 -27.30 -40.13 6.97
N LEU A 70 -26.96 -38.84 7.07
CA LEU A 70 -27.51 -37.92 8.07
C LEU A 70 -27.19 -36.46 7.67
N LEU A 71 -27.89 -35.97 6.64
CA LEU A 71 -27.89 -34.56 6.26
C LEU A 71 -29.31 -34.11 5.87
N VAL A 72 -30.31 -34.40 6.70
CA VAL A 72 -31.66 -33.79 6.61
C VAL A 72 -32.29 -33.75 8.00
N THR A 73 -31.72 -32.99 8.94
CA THR A 73 -32.42 -32.66 10.21
C THR A 73 -31.81 -31.46 10.94
N PHE A 74 -31.49 -30.37 10.23
CA PHE A 74 -31.10 -29.11 10.89
C PHE A 74 -31.61 -27.83 10.22
N LEU A 75 -32.55 -27.94 9.27
CA LEU A 75 -33.04 -26.81 8.45
C LEU A 75 -34.56 -26.67 8.42
N LEU A 76 -35.26 -27.10 9.48
CA LEU A 76 -36.71 -26.89 9.66
C LEU A 76 -37.09 -26.42 11.09
N GLY A 77 -36.11 -25.93 11.87
CA GLY A 77 -36.31 -25.50 13.26
C GLY A 77 -36.36 -23.98 13.51
N LEU A 78 -36.10 -23.13 12.49
CA LEU A 78 -35.96 -21.68 12.68
C LEU A 78 -36.98 -20.82 11.91
N LEU A 79 -38.04 -21.43 11.37
CA LEU A 79 -39.08 -20.74 10.59
C LEU A 79 -40.49 -20.93 11.16
N HIS A 80 -40.59 -21.20 12.47
CA HIS A 80 -41.86 -21.32 13.19
C HIS A 80 -41.99 -20.40 14.42
N TYR A 81 -41.05 -19.48 14.64
CA TYR A 81 -41.04 -18.61 15.84
C TYR A 81 -41.42 -17.14 15.58
N PHE A 82 -41.80 -16.77 14.36
CA PHE A 82 -42.29 -15.41 14.05
C PHE A 82 -43.47 -15.46 13.07
N SER A 83 -44.60 -16.03 13.48
CA SER A 83 -45.90 -15.67 12.92
C SER A 83 -47.05 -16.20 13.79
N LYS A 84 -47.45 -15.40 14.79
CA LYS A 84 -48.84 -15.27 15.26
C LYS A 84 -48.94 -14.11 16.25
N ALA A 85 -49.45 -12.99 15.74
CA ALA A 85 -49.92 -11.82 16.50
C ALA A 85 -51.22 -12.14 17.27
N LYS A 86 -51.53 -11.50 18.40
CA LYS A 86 -52.41 -10.30 18.60
C LYS A 86 -52.97 -10.32 20.06
N PRO A 87 -53.74 -9.34 20.57
CA PRO A 87 -53.59 -7.87 20.58
C PRO A 87 -53.97 -7.21 21.96
N GLU A 88 -53.92 -5.87 22.01
CA GLU A 88 -54.65 -4.92 22.90
C GLU A 88 -54.28 -4.74 24.40
N ALA A 89 -53.85 -3.51 24.75
CA ALA A 89 -54.48 -2.64 25.76
C ALA A 89 -53.83 -1.24 25.78
N ASP A 90 -54.67 -0.21 25.89
CA ASP A 90 -54.40 1.24 25.90
C ASP A 90 -53.55 1.72 27.09
N LEU A 91 -52.76 2.81 26.90
CA LEU A 91 -52.75 3.95 27.84
C LEU A 91 -51.95 5.17 27.31
N VAL A 92 -52.71 6.22 26.98
CA VAL A 92 -52.50 7.67 27.24
C VAL A 92 -51.11 8.28 26.99
N PHE A 93 -51.02 9.16 25.98
CA PHE A 93 -50.12 10.33 25.99
C PHE A 93 -50.85 11.60 25.56
N CYS A 94 -50.62 12.67 26.32
CA CYS A 94 -51.25 13.99 26.24
C CYS A 94 -50.94 14.77 24.95
N PHE A 95 -51.93 15.59 24.58
CA PHE A 95 -51.92 16.62 23.55
C PHE A 95 -50.94 17.78 23.80
N SER A 96 -50.36 18.30 22.73
CA SER A 96 -50.26 19.74 22.40
C SER A 96 -49.82 19.85 20.92
N SER A 97 -50.74 19.95 19.97
CA SER A 97 -51.32 21.17 19.36
C SER A 97 -50.33 22.07 18.61
N GLY A 98 -50.47 22.10 17.28
CA GLY A 98 -49.81 23.04 16.36
C GLY A 98 -50.22 22.79 14.90
N PHE A 99 -51.47 23.12 14.57
CA PHE A 99 -52.08 23.00 13.24
C PHE A 99 -51.84 24.28 12.42
N SER A 100 -51.57 24.14 11.11
CA SER A 100 -52.18 24.90 10.00
C SER A 100 -51.54 24.42 8.68
N LEU A 101 -52.09 23.46 7.92
CA LEU A 101 -53.26 23.47 7.03
C LEU A 101 -53.08 24.25 5.71
N LEU A 102 -52.87 23.51 4.62
CA LEU A 102 -53.37 23.88 3.28
C LEU A 102 -53.82 22.60 2.53
N LYS A 103 -55.14 22.45 2.38
CA LYS A 103 -55.88 21.62 1.41
C LYS A 103 -55.90 22.39 0.06
N MET A 104 -56.13 21.88 -1.14
CA MET A 104 -56.49 20.62 -1.78
C MET A 104 -56.37 20.89 -3.30
N ALA A 105 -56.11 19.88 -4.14
CA ALA A 105 -56.92 19.58 -5.34
C ALA A 105 -56.29 18.44 -6.15
N ALA A 106 -57.09 17.39 -6.36
CA ALA A 106 -56.79 16.25 -7.19
C ALA A 106 -57.25 16.49 -8.64
N THR A 107 -56.46 16.06 -9.61
CA THR A 107 -56.97 15.60 -10.91
C THR A 107 -56.19 14.33 -11.30
N ALA A 108 -56.92 13.25 -11.49
CA ALA A 108 -56.41 11.98 -11.96
C ALA A 108 -56.59 11.89 -13.48
N THR A 109 -55.56 11.47 -14.21
CA THR A 109 -55.71 10.68 -15.44
C THR A 109 -54.51 9.72 -15.56
N SER A 110 -54.84 8.49 -15.93
CA SER A 110 -54.01 7.30 -15.91
C SER A 110 -53.14 7.16 -17.17
N SER A 111 -51.89 6.74 -17.00
CA SER A 111 -51.28 5.75 -17.91
C SER A 111 -50.15 5.01 -17.17
N LEU A 112 -50.32 3.70 -17.02
CA LEU A 112 -49.40 2.79 -16.36
C LEU A 112 -48.61 2.05 -17.45
N GLN A 113 -47.29 2.16 -17.45
CA GLN A 113 -46.40 1.11 -17.97
C GLN A 113 -45.30 0.87 -16.94
N ILE A 114 -45.36 -0.29 -16.30
CA ILE A 114 -44.36 -0.79 -15.36
C ILE A 114 -43.53 -1.82 -16.12
N ALA A 115 -42.27 -1.49 -16.40
CA ALA A 115 -41.26 -2.48 -16.80
C ALA A 115 -40.63 -3.07 -15.53
N THR A 116 -40.87 -4.35 -15.29
CA THR A 116 -40.25 -5.12 -14.21
C THR A 116 -38.95 -5.75 -14.71
N ILE A 117 -37.82 -5.38 -14.10
CA ILE A 117 -36.51 -6.03 -14.32
C ILE A 117 -36.39 -7.19 -13.33
N ARG A 118 -36.30 -8.42 -13.84
CA ARG A 118 -36.02 -9.64 -13.06
C ARG A 118 -34.52 -9.84 -12.86
N PRO A 119 -34.11 -10.49 -11.74
CA PRO A 119 -32.70 -10.71 -11.40
C PRO A 119 -32.07 -11.82 -12.24
N CYS A 120 -30.87 -11.60 -12.76
CA CYS A 120 -30.10 -12.59 -13.50
C CYS A 120 -29.14 -13.32 -12.53
N VAL A 121 -29.44 -14.59 -12.26
CA VAL A 121 -28.57 -15.53 -11.57
C VAL A 121 -27.66 -16.21 -12.62
N TYR A 122 -26.35 -16.17 -12.40
CA TYR A 122 -25.36 -16.87 -13.23
C TYR A 122 -25.52 -18.39 -13.07
N SER A 123 -25.87 -19.09 -14.14
CA SER A 123 -25.91 -20.55 -14.20
C SER A 123 -24.82 -21.06 -15.16
N CYS A 124 -23.87 -21.82 -14.61
CA CYS A 124 -22.84 -22.52 -15.36
C CYS A 124 -23.46 -23.79 -15.96
N ARG A 125 -23.73 -23.81 -17.28
CA ARG A 125 -24.16 -25.04 -17.99
C ARG A 125 -22.95 -25.77 -18.55
N LYS A 126 -22.66 -26.92 -17.94
CA LYS A 126 -21.95 -28.05 -18.57
C LYS A 126 -22.78 -28.53 -19.77
N ILE A 127 -22.16 -28.65 -20.94
CA ILE A 127 -22.66 -29.49 -22.02
C ILE A 127 -21.74 -30.71 -22.09
N ALA A 128 -22.30 -31.86 -21.74
CA ALA A 128 -21.75 -33.16 -22.05
C ALA A 128 -22.40 -33.64 -23.34
N SER A 129 -21.60 -34.01 -24.34
CA SER A 129 -22.02 -34.89 -25.42
C SER A 129 -20.99 -36.00 -25.50
N ALA A 130 -21.39 -37.20 -25.10
CA ALA A 130 -20.63 -38.42 -25.31
C ALA A 130 -20.74 -38.83 -26.79
N SER A 131 -19.63 -39.23 -27.39
CA SER A 131 -19.59 -40.18 -28.50
C SER A 131 -18.28 -40.94 -28.43
N THR A 132 -18.41 -42.23 -28.19
CA THR A 132 -17.35 -43.23 -28.10
C THR A 132 -16.83 -43.54 -29.50
N ALA A 133 -15.51 -43.47 -29.70
CA ALA A 133 -14.84 -44.22 -30.75
C ALA A 133 -13.51 -44.74 -30.18
N ILE A 134 -13.45 -46.05 -30.03
CA ILE A 134 -12.27 -46.82 -29.62
C ILE A 134 -11.40 -46.98 -30.86
N PHE A 135 -10.11 -46.62 -30.77
CA PHE A 135 -9.05 -47.30 -31.50
C PHE A 135 -7.77 -47.24 -30.67
N SER A 136 -7.36 -48.40 -30.16
CA SER A 136 -6.05 -48.65 -29.57
C SER A 136 -5.02 -48.82 -30.68
N ALA A 137 -3.86 -48.18 -30.53
CA ALA A 137 -2.61 -48.68 -31.09
C ALA A 137 -1.44 -48.09 -30.28
N GLU A 138 -0.80 -48.94 -29.47
CA GLU A 138 0.56 -48.72 -28.96
C GLU A 138 1.54 -48.67 -30.14
N PHE A 139 2.54 -47.79 -30.11
CA PHE A 139 3.91 -48.19 -30.47
C PHE A 139 4.97 -47.26 -29.88
N LYS A 140 6.08 -47.90 -29.52
CA LYS A 140 7.27 -47.41 -28.81
C LYS A 140 8.05 -46.35 -29.59
N GLY A 141 8.84 -45.59 -28.83
CA GLY A 141 9.53 -44.39 -29.28
C GLY A 141 10.64 -44.56 -30.31
N ALA A 142 11.05 -43.42 -30.87
CA ALA A 142 12.34 -43.22 -31.51
C ALA A 142 12.72 -41.74 -31.51
N SER A 143 14.03 -41.54 -31.36
CA SER A 143 14.83 -40.32 -31.31
C SER A 143 14.58 -39.33 -32.47
N TRP A 144 14.52 -38.03 -32.14
CA TRP A 144 14.52 -36.94 -33.12
C TRP A 144 15.94 -36.52 -33.45
N THR A 145 16.38 -36.83 -34.67
CA THR A 145 17.49 -36.12 -35.33
C THR A 145 17.00 -35.53 -36.65
N LYS A 146 17.40 -34.28 -36.89
CA LYS A 146 17.50 -33.55 -38.17
C LYS A 146 16.35 -33.69 -39.17
N LEU A 147 15.64 -32.58 -39.42
CA LEU A 147 15.18 -32.26 -40.77
C LEU A 147 15.38 -30.78 -41.11
N THR A 148 16.08 -30.58 -42.22
CA THR A 148 16.37 -29.34 -42.94
C THR A 148 15.23 -28.98 -43.90
N SER A 149 15.04 -27.66 -44.06
CA SER A 149 14.56 -26.91 -45.23
C SER A 149 13.95 -27.66 -46.44
N SER A 150 12.76 -27.23 -46.86
CA SER A 150 12.45 -27.03 -48.28
C SER A 150 11.28 -26.06 -48.46
N SER A 151 11.51 -25.02 -49.26
CA SER A 151 10.54 -24.03 -49.77
C SER A 151 9.68 -24.62 -50.88
N HIS A 152 8.36 -24.36 -50.86
CA HIS A 152 7.53 -24.40 -52.06
C HIS A 152 6.58 -23.20 -52.12
N ILE A 153 6.60 -22.58 -53.30
CA ILE A 153 5.85 -21.42 -53.77
C ILE A 153 4.40 -21.83 -54.04
N SER A 154 3.43 -20.97 -53.67
CA SER A 154 2.15 -20.89 -54.37
C SER A 154 1.67 -19.45 -54.44
N SER A 155 1.18 -19.09 -55.63
CA SER A 155 0.90 -17.76 -56.16
C SER A 155 -0.57 -17.34 -55.95
N VAL A 156 -0.80 -16.10 -55.49
CA VAL A 156 -2.04 -15.34 -55.77
C VAL A 156 -1.68 -13.84 -55.89
N GLN A 157 -2.13 -13.20 -56.97
CA GLN A 157 -1.82 -11.82 -57.38
C GLN A 157 -2.50 -10.73 -56.52
N PRO A 158 -1.89 -9.53 -56.40
CA PRO A 158 -2.60 -8.31 -55.99
C PRO A 158 -2.86 -7.35 -57.16
N ILE A 159 -4.01 -6.67 -57.06
CA ILE A 159 -4.58 -5.68 -57.98
C ILE A 159 -3.71 -4.42 -58.05
N PHE A 160 -3.33 -3.98 -59.26
CA PHE A 160 -2.66 -2.71 -59.54
C PHE A 160 -3.68 -1.59 -59.82
N ARG A 161 -3.48 -0.41 -59.20
CA ARG A 161 -3.96 0.89 -59.71
C ARG A 161 -2.77 1.82 -59.87
N SER A 162 -2.62 2.37 -61.07
CA SER A 162 -1.56 3.29 -61.51
C SER A 162 -1.98 4.74 -61.29
N PHE A 163 -1.04 5.58 -60.85
CA PHE A 163 -0.98 7.00 -61.26
C PHE A 163 0.47 7.44 -61.41
N THR A 164 0.74 8.07 -62.55
CA THR A 164 2.02 8.59 -63.06
C THR A 164 2.34 9.98 -62.50
N SER A 165 3.62 10.29 -62.29
CA SER A 165 4.10 11.69 -62.21
C SER A 165 5.48 11.85 -62.88
N THR A 166 5.61 12.96 -63.62
CA THR A 166 6.76 13.41 -64.42
C THR A 166 7.80 14.18 -63.59
N PRO A 167 9.07 14.29 -64.02
CA PRO A 167 10.15 14.83 -63.20
C PRO A 167 10.27 16.37 -63.30
N ILE A 168 10.53 17.04 -62.17
CA ILE A 168 10.90 18.46 -62.12
C ILE A 168 12.23 18.62 -61.36
N LYS A 169 13.10 19.46 -61.92
CA LYS A 169 14.51 19.75 -61.59
C LYS A 169 14.72 20.14 -60.12
N SER A 170 15.84 19.69 -59.55
CA SER A 170 16.34 20.14 -58.25
C SER A 170 17.21 21.38 -58.40
N ASP A 171 16.85 22.46 -57.73
CA ASP A 171 17.71 23.62 -57.53
C ASP A 171 18.62 23.38 -56.32
N ARG A 172 19.91 23.64 -56.52
CA ARG A 172 20.98 23.42 -55.56
C ARG A 172 21.07 24.60 -54.59
N VAL A 173 20.40 24.49 -53.43
CA VAL A 173 20.57 25.46 -52.34
C VAL A 173 21.77 25.05 -51.49
N THR A 174 22.80 25.89 -51.51
CA THR A 174 24.01 25.72 -50.69
C THR A 174 23.75 26.32 -49.31
N VAL A 175 23.62 25.49 -48.27
CA VAL A 175 23.49 25.97 -46.90
C VAL A 175 24.89 26.11 -46.29
N LYS A 176 25.25 27.35 -45.99
CA LYS A 176 26.47 27.79 -45.32
C LYS A 176 26.39 27.37 -43.84
N ALA A 177 27.31 26.52 -43.39
CA ALA A 177 27.42 26.15 -41.99
C ALA A 177 27.88 27.36 -41.17
N MET A 178 27.06 27.78 -40.20
CA MET A 178 27.46 28.69 -39.13
C MET A 178 27.76 27.85 -37.89
N SER A 179 28.96 28.03 -37.33
CA SER A 179 29.35 27.45 -36.05
C SER A 179 28.64 28.20 -34.93
N GLU A 180 27.72 27.52 -34.25
CA GLU A 180 27.11 28.01 -33.02
C GLU A 180 27.67 27.24 -31.83
N ALA A 181 27.84 27.96 -30.72
CA ALA A 181 28.57 27.55 -29.53
C ALA A 181 27.93 26.35 -28.82
N SER A 182 28.75 25.67 -28.02
CA SER A 182 28.44 24.46 -27.27
C SER A 182 27.26 24.63 -26.31
N GLU A 183 26.06 24.30 -26.76
CA GLU A 183 24.97 23.86 -25.87
C GLU A 183 24.92 22.33 -25.90
N SER A 184 24.91 21.72 -24.71
CA SER A 184 24.71 20.29 -24.50
C SER A 184 23.31 19.90 -24.99
N LYS A 185 23.17 19.60 -26.28
CA LYS A 185 21.91 19.10 -26.84
C LYS A 185 21.52 17.81 -26.08
N PRO A 186 20.31 17.74 -25.50
CA PRO A 186 19.78 16.48 -25.00
C PRO A 186 19.81 15.47 -26.14
N LEU A 187 20.27 14.26 -25.85
CA LEU A 187 20.27 13.15 -26.81
C LEU A 187 18.86 13.02 -27.44
N PRO A 188 18.74 12.74 -28.74
CA PRO A 188 17.44 12.58 -29.39
C PRO A 188 16.74 11.33 -28.83
N GLY A 189 15.89 11.52 -27.82
CA GLY A 189 15.06 10.50 -27.18
C GLY A 189 13.73 11.10 -26.74
N LEU A 190 12.78 10.27 -26.32
CA LEU A 190 11.50 10.71 -25.76
C LEU A 190 11.72 11.10 -24.28
N PRO A 191 11.76 12.41 -23.92
CA PRO A 191 12.10 12.81 -22.56
C PRO A 191 10.91 12.62 -21.62
N ILE A 192 11.19 12.25 -20.37
CA ILE A 192 10.25 12.46 -19.26
C ILE A 192 10.38 13.94 -18.85
N ASP A 193 9.48 14.78 -19.33
CA ASP A 193 9.49 16.23 -19.08
C ASP A 193 8.48 16.59 -17.98
N LEU A 194 9.00 17.01 -16.84
CA LEU A 194 8.24 17.52 -15.70
C LEU A 194 8.57 19.00 -15.40
N ARG A 195 9.15 19.73 -16.36
CA ARG A 195 9.41 21.16 -16.19
C ARG A 195 8.13 21.94 -15.95
N GLY A 196 8.17 22.86 -15.00
CA GLY A 196 7.01 23.63 -14.56
C GLY A 196 5.98 22.82 -13.77
N LYS A 197 6.28 21.55 -13.42
CA LYS A 197 5.47 20.73 -12.51
C LYS A 197 6.02 20.82 -11.10
N ARG A 198 5.12 20.74 -10.12
CA ARG A 198 5.48 20.74 -8.70
C ARG A 198 5.09 19.43 -8.03
N ALA A 199 6.01 18.84 -7.29
CA ALA A 199 5.82 17.60 -6.56
C ALA A 199 5.86 17.84 -5.04
N PHE A 200 4.89 17.27 -4.32
CA PHE A 200 4.94 17.13 -2.87
C PHE A 200 5.23 15.67 -2.51
N ILE A 201 6.37 15.42 -1.84
CA ILE A 201 6.82 14.09 -1.45
C ILE A 201 6.73 13.94 0.06
N ALA A 202 5.76 13.15 0.53
CA ALA A 202 5.59 12.81 1.93
C ALA A 202 6.45 11.59 2.31
N GLY A 203 7.28 11.72 3.35
CA GLY A 203 8.03 10.59 3.91
C GLY A 203 9.54 10.58 3.65
N ILE A 204 10.16 11.73 3.43
CA ILE A 204 11.63 11.82 3.36
C ILE A 204 12.16 12.25 4.74
N ALA A 205 13.18 11.54 5.23
CA ALA A 205 13.86 11.86 6.49
C ALA A 205 15.40 11.74 6.42
N ASP A 206 15.91 11.14 5.34
CA ASP A 206 17.32 10.97 4.98
C ASP A 206 17.42 10.64 3.49
N ASP A 207 18.63 10.38 3.00
CA ASP A 207 18.94 10.11 1.59
C ASP A 207 19.00 8.62 1.20
N ASN A 208 18.58 7.71 2.08
CA ASN A 208 18.69 6.25 1.87
C ASN A 208 17.37 5.58 1.49
N GLY A 209 16.25 6.31 1.54
CA GLY A 209 14.92 5.80 1.26
C GLY A 209 14.48 6.01 -0.20
N TYR A 210 13.43 5.29 -0.60
CA TYR A 210 12.82 5.48 -1.91
C TYR A 210 12.28 6.89 -2.14
N GLY A 211 11.75 7.56 -1.12
CA GLY A 211 11.28 8.94 -1.23
C GLY A 211 12.36 9.89 -1.74
N TRP A 212 13.61 9.72 -1.30
CA TRP A 212 14.74 10.50 -1.79
C TRP A 212 15.06 10.21 -3.25
N ALA A 213 15.10 8.94 -3.64
CA ALA A 213 15.37 8.55 -5.03
C ALA A 213 14.27 9.01 -6.00
N ILE A 214 13.01 8.99 -5.55
CA ILE A 214 11.89 9.57 -6.31
C ILE A 214 12.08 11.08 -6.44
N ALA A 215 12.36 11.80 -5.36
CA ALA A 215 12.61 13.25 -5.43
C ALA A 215 13.75 13.59 -6.41
N LYS A 216 14.86 12.83 -6.37
CA LYS A 216 15.99 12.97 -7.29
C LYS A 216 15.59 12.75 -8.75
N SER A 217 14.78 11.72 -9.03
CA SER A 217 14.33 11.41 -10.39
C SER A 217 13.34 12.46 -10.92
N LEU A 218 12.46 12.98 -10.06
CA LEU A 218 11.54 14.07 -10.41
C LEU A 218 12.29 15.37 -10.68
N ALA A 219 13.29 15.69 -9.85
CA ALA A 219 14.16 16.85 -10.05
C ALA A 219 14.97 16.75 -11.35
N ALA A 220 15.53 15.57 -11.64
CA ALA A 220 16.22 15.31 -12.92
C ALA A 220 15.31 15.48 -14.14
N ALA A 221 14.01 15.21 -13.99
CA ALA A 221 12.99 15.46 -15.01
C ALA A 221 12.49 16.93 -15.04
N GLY A 222 12.98 17.79 -14.15
CA GLY A 222 12.69 19.23 -14.11
C GLY A 222 11.56 19.66 -13.18
N ALA A 223 11.05 18.78 -12.31
CA ALA A 223 10.01 19.13 -11.35
C ALA A 223 10.56 19.95 -10.16
N GLU A 224 9.75 20.88 -9.67
CA GLU A 224 10.01 21.58 -8.40
C GLU A 224 9.66 20.66 -7.22
N ILE A 225 10.54 20.58 -6.22
CA ILE A 225 10.47 19.58 -5.14
C ILE A 225 10.06 20.22 -3.80
N LEU A 226 8.92 19.78 -3.26
CA LEU A 226 8.47 20.03 -1.89
C LEU A 226 8.51 18.74 -1.08
N ILE A 227 8.96 18.82 0.17
CA ILE A 227 9.14 17.63 1.02
C ILE A 227 8.30 17.73 2.29
N GLY A 228 7.55 16.68 2.61
CA GLY A 228 6.97 16.45 3.94
C GLY A 228 7.87 15.52 4.78
N THR A 229 8.46 16.06 5.85
CA THR A 229 9.37 15.32 6.75
C THR A 229 8.70 15.04 8.08
N TRP A 230 8.85 13.82 8.58
CA TRP A 230 8.30 13.45 9.89
C TRP A 230 8.84 14.34 11.00
N VAL A 231 7.96 14.92 11.83
CA VAL A 231 8.32 15.95 12.81
C VAL A 231 9.49 15.54 13.72
N PRO A 232 9.52 14.34 14.33
CA PRO A 232 10.67 13.86 15.10
C PRO A 232 12.00 13.74 14.35
N ALA A 233 12.00 13.65 13.02
CA ALA A 233 13.20 13.55 12.18
C ALA A 233 13.63 14.90 11.57
N LEU A 234 12.76 15.91 11.60
CA LEU A 234 12.91 17.19 10.90
C LEU A 234 14.25 17.88 11.19
N ASN A 235 14.54 18.14 12.47
CA ASN A 235 15.74 18.88 12.86
C ASN A 235 17.04 18.20 12.39
N ILE A 236 17.08 16.87 12.43
CA ILE A 236 18.26 16.10 12.01
C ILE A 236 18.40 16.14 10.49
N PHE A 237 17.29 16.03 9.77
CA PHE A 237 17.25 16.10 8.31
C PHE A 237 17.71 17.48 7.82
N GLU A 238 17.09 18.56 8.29
CA GLU A 238 17.45 19.94 7.90
C GLU A 238 18.90 20.29 8.27
N THR A 239 19.35 19.88 9.46
CA THR A 239 20.74 20.11 9.87
C THR A 239 21.72 19.34 9.01
N SER A 240 21.41 18.11 8.62
CA SER A 240 22.26 17.31 7.73
C SER A 240 22.31 17.90 6.32
N LEU A 241 21.17 18.37 5.81
CA LEU A 241 21.05 19.06 4.53
C LEU A 241 21.87 20.35 4.50
N ARG A 242 21.70 21.23 5.51
CA ARG A 242 22.48 22.49 5.62
C ARG A 242 23.98 22.28 5.75
N ARG A 243 24.40 21.17 6.37
CA ARG A 243 25.82 20.81 6.53
C ARG A 243 26.42 20.13 5.28
N GLY A 244 25.65 20.01 4.20
CA GLY A 244 26.12 19.38 2.96
C GLY A 244 26.32 17.87 3.05
N LYS A 245 25.75 17.19 4.07
CA LYS A 245 25.90 15.73 4.20
C LYS A 245 25.27 14.97 3.03
N PHE A 246 24.28 15.56 2.38
CA PHE A 246 23.55 14.98 1.26
C PHE A 246 24.04 15.49 -0.11
N ASP A 247 25.09 16.32 -0.19
CA ASP A 247 25.46 16.95 -1.47
C ASP A 247 25.82 15.94 -2.56
N LYS A 248 26.48 14.84 -2.18
CA LYS A 248 26.78 13.73 -3.10
C LYS A 248 25.51 13.01 -3.58
N SER A 249 24.55 12.78 -2.68
CA SER A 249 23.29 12.09 -3.01
C SER A 249 22.28 13.00 -3.72
N ARG A 250 22.51 14.32 -3.70
CA ARG A 250 21.75 15.33 -4.46
C ARG A 250 22.26 15.51 -5.89
N THR A 251 23.45 15.04 -6.24
CA THR A 251 24.00 15.19 -7.60
C THR A 251 23.09 14.50 -8.62
N LEU A 252 22.59 15.27 -9.59
CA LEU A 252 21.74 14.83 -10.68
C LEU A 252 22.58 14.30 -11.85
N PRO A 253 21.99 13.56 -12.80
CA PRO A 253 22.73 12.99 -13.93
C PRO A 253 23.42 14.02 -14.84
N ASP A 254 22.93 15.26 -14.88
CA ASP A 254 23.52 16.38 -15.62
C ASP A 254 24.66 17.07 -14.86
N GLY A 255 24.99 16.60 -13.66
CA GLY A 255 26.00 17.18 -12.77
C GLY A 255 25.51 18.33 -11.90
N SER A 256 24.25 18.77 -12.07
CA SER A 256 23.64 19.76 -11.18
C SER A 256 23.25 19.14 -9.83
N ILE A 257 22.77 19.97 -8.90
CA ILE A 257 22.39 19.52 -7.56
C ILE A 257 20.87 19.63 -7.42
N MET A 258 20.21 18.57 -6.95
CA MET A 258 18.79 18.58 -6.60
C MET A 258 18.50 19.71 -5.60
N GLU A 259 17.66 20.65 -5.99
CA GLU A 259 17.15 21.71 -5.13
C GLU A 259 15.84 21.27 -4.45
N ILE A 260 15.72 21.59 -3.17
CA ILE A 260 14.52 21.36 -2.36
C ILE A 260 13.95 22.74 -2.06
N SER A 261 12.82 23.08 -2.69
CA SER A 261 12.23 24.42 -2.56
C SER A 261 11.72 24.69 -1.15
N LYS A 262 11.08 23.70 -0.52
CA LYS A 262 10.61 23.82 0.87
C LYS A 262 10.45 22.46 1.55
N ILE A 263 10.77 22.44 2.84
CA ILE A 263 10.53 21.31 3.75
C ILE A 263 9.38 21.70 4.67
N TYR A 264 8.41 20.81 4.80
CA TYR A 264 7.28 20.94 5.70
C TYR A 264 7.39 19.89 6.81
N PRO A 265 7.22 20.28 8.09
CA PRO A 265 6.96 19.31 9.14
C PRO A 265 5.64 18.60 8.84
N LEU A 266 5.60 17.27 8.95
CA LEU A 266 4.42 16.48 8.66
C LEU A 266 4.31 15.31 9.63
N ASP A 267 3.13 15.07 10.18
CA ASP A 267 2.77 13.78 10.76
C ASP A 267 1.45 13.30 10.17
N ALA A 268 1.55 12.32 9.29
CA ALA A 268 0.44 11.87 8.45
C ALA A 268 -0.57 10.96 9.17
N VAL A 269 -0.39 10.71 10.47
CA VAL A 269 -1.39 10.00 11.29
C VAL A 269 -2.46 10.93 11.85
N TYR A 270 -2.27 12.26 11.73
CA TYR A 270 -3.19 13.27 12.24
C TYR A 270 -3.71 14.15 11.08
N ASP A 271 -5.01 14.10 10.84
CA ASP A 271 -5.66 14.89 9.78
C ASP A 271 -5.75 16.37 10.19
N ASN A 272 -6.15 16.63 11.44
CA ASN A 272 -6.34 17.95 12.03
C ASN A 272 -5.68 18.05 13.41
N ILE A 273 -5.45 19.28 13.87
CA ILE A 273 -4.87 19.55 15.22
C ILE A 273 -5.75 19.03 16.37
N GLU A 274 -7.04 18.88 16.11
CA GLU A 274 -8.05 18.36 17.04
C GLU A 274 -7.90 16.86 17.27
N ASP A 275 -7.34 16.14 16.28
CA ASP A 275 -7.08 14.71 16.35
C ASP A 275 -5.80 14.38 17.14
N VAL A 276 -5.03 15.41 17.52
CA VAL A 276 -3.73 15.25 18.18
C VAL A 276 -3.92 15.13 19.70
N PRO A 277 -3.51 14.00 20.30
CA PRO A 277 -3.50 13.81 21.74
C PRO A 277 -2.61 14.82 22.48
N GLU A 278 -2.96 15.14 23.73
CA GLU A 278 -2.22 16.08 24.58
C GLU A 278 -0.76 15.67 24.78
N ASP A 279 -0.48 14.37 24.95
CA ASP A 279 0.89 13.86 25.13
C ASP A 279 1.79 14.10 23.90
N VAL A 280 1.20 14.13 22.71
CA VAL A 280 1.92 14.46 21.46
C VAL A 280 2.12 15.97 21.34
N LYS A 281 1.14 16.79 21.73
CA LYS A 281 1.28 18.27 21.75
C LYS A 281 2.38 18.72 22.70
N GLU A 282 2.48 18.08 23.87
CA GLU A 282 3.48 18.39 24.90
C GLU A 282 4.87 17.81 24.58
N ASN A 283 4.96 16.90 23.60
CA ASN A 283 6.23 16.31 23.20
C ASN A 283 7.17 17.38 22.66
N LYS A 284 8.37 17.49 23.24
CA LYS A 284 9.40 18.48 22.86
C LYS A 284 9.75 18.48 21.38
N ARG A 285 9.63 17.34 20.68
CA ARG A 285 9.89 17.24 19.24
C ARG A 285 8.81 17.93 18.41
N TYR A 286 7.56 17.90 18.87
CA TYR A 286 6.42 18.54 18.20
C TYR A 286 6.24 19.99 18.65
N ALA A 287 6.55 20.32 19.91
CA ALA A 287 6.43 21.67 20.44
C ALA A 287 7.26 22.73 19.68
N GLY A 288 8.36 22.33 19.05
CA GLY A 288 9.20 23.20 18.22
C GLY A 288 8.72 23.39 16.78
N SER A 289 7.61 22.77 16.38
CA SER A 289 7.05 22.83 15.02
C SER A 289 5.56 23.17 15.07
N SER A 290 5.07 23.82 14.03
CA SER A 290 3.65 24.12 13.86
C SER A 290 3.20 23.71 12.46
N LYS A 291 1.88 23.63 12.24
CA LYS A 291 1.28 23.32 10.94
C LYS A 291 1.76 22.00 10.34
N TRP A 292 1.70 20.93 11.12
CA TRP A 292 2.26 19.64 10.75
C TRP A 292 1.22 18.53 10.57
N THR A 293 -0.05 18.80 10.86
CA THR A 293 -1.14 17.90 10.49
C THR A 293 -1.39 17.94 8.97
N VAL A 294 -1.99 16.89 8.41
CA VAL A 294 -2.14 16.76 6.95
C VAL A 294 -2.86 17.97 6.34
N LYS A 295 -3.94 18.42 6.98
CA LYS A 295 -4.71 19.58 6.53
C LYS A 295 -3.89 20.88 6.57
N GLU A 296 -3.20 21.15 7.68
CA GLU A 296 -2.40 22.37 7.83
C GLU A 296 -1.23 22.43 6.84
N VAL A 297 -0.61 21.29 6.55
CA VAL A 297 0.45 21.21 5.54
C VAL A 297 -0.12 21.47 4.14
N ALA A 298 -1.25 20.87 3.78
CA ALA A 298 -1.90 21.15 2.49
C ALA A 298 -2.31 22.63 2.35
N GLU A 299 -2.82 23.24 3.42
CA GLU A 299 -3.14 24.67 3.47
C GLU A 299 -1.88 25.55 3.35
N SER A 300 -0.78 25.15 3.97
CA SER A 300 0.51 25.86 3.87
C SER A 300 1.07 25.78 2.46
N VAL A 301 1.04 24.61 1.82
CA VAL A 301 1.44 24.43 0.41
C VAL A 301 0.57 25.29 -0.50
N LYS A 302 -0.75 25.35 -0.27
CA LYS A 302 -1.66 26.23 -1.01
C LYS A 302 -1.28 27.70 -0.85
N GLN A 303 -0.96 28.15 0.35
CA GLN A 303 -0.57 29.54 0.63
C GLN A 303 0.75 29.90 -0.04
N ASP A 304 1.74 29.01 0.04
CA ASP A 304 3.09 29.25 -0.45
C ASP A 304 3.19 29.15 -1.99
N PHE A 305 2.46 28.21 -2.58
CA PHE A 305 2.69 27.76 -3.97
C PHE A 305 1.42 27.71 -4.84
N GLY A 306 0.24 27.85 -4.24
CA GLY A 306 -1.06 27.80 -4.92
C GLY A 306 -1.53 26.39 -5.29
N SER A 307 -0.70 25.65 -6.04
CA SER A 307 -1.03 24.31 -6.56
C SER A 307 0.18 23.39 -6.63
N ILE A 308 -0.09 22.09 -6.75
CA ILE A 308 0.87 21.03 -7.10
C ILE A 308 0.35 20.20 -8.28
N ASP A 309 1.21 19.41 -8.89
CA ASP A 309 0.84 18.47 -9.96
C ASP A 309 1.01 17.00 -9.52
N ILE A 310 1.97 16.75 -8.62
CA ILE A 310 2.42 15.41 -8.25
C ILE A 310 2.36 15.24 -6.74
N LEU A 311 1.74 14.16 -6.28
CA LEU A 311 1.73 13.75 -4.88
C LEU A 311 2.42 12.39 -4.72
N VAL A 312 3.49 12.32 -3.93
CA VAL A 312 4.21 11.08 -3.65
C VAL A 312 4.01 10.70 -2.18
N HIS A 313 3.56 9.46 -1.95
CA HIS A 313 3.46 8.85 -0.63
C HIS A 313 4.55 7.79 -0.46
N SER A 314 5.59 8.13 0.30
CA SER A 314 6.73 7.27 0.58
C SER A 314 6.95 7.10 2.09
N LEU A 315 5.87 6.88 2.83
CA LEU A 315 5.91 6.65 4.28
C LEU A 315 5.18 5.36 4.67
N ALA A 316 5.65 4.75 5.75
CA ALA A 316 5.03 3.61 6.39
C ALA A 316 5.56 3.53 7.83
N ASN A 317 4.71 3.07 8.75
CA ASN A 317 5.10 2.82 10.12
C ASN A 317 4.23 1.73 10.73
N GLY A 318 4.83 0.83 11.50
CA GLY A 318 4.14 -0.28 12.16
C GLY A 318 4.83 -0.59 13.49
N PRO A 319 4.23 -0.25 14.65
CA PRO A 319 4.93 -0.35 15.94
C PRO A 319 5.22 -1.79 16.36
N GLU A 320 4.51 -2.78 15.81
CA GLU A 320 4.66 -4.20 16.13
C GLU A 320 5.15 -5.03 14.92
N VAL A 321 5.82 -4.41 13.94
CA VAL A 321 6.20 -5.04 12.66
C VAL A 321 6.99 -6.35 12.80
N SER A 322 7.75 -6.52 13.88
CA SER A 322 8.50 -7.75 14.16
C SER A 322 7.64 -8.91 14.70
N LYS A 323 6.39 -8.65 15.11
CA LYS A 323 5.51 -9.68 15.67
C LYS A 323 4.73 -10.41 14.58
N PRO A 324 4.59 -11.75 14.67
CA PRO A 324 3.63 -12.48 13.84
C PRO A 324 2.21 -11.90 13.97
N LEU A 325 1.40 -12.05 12.92
CA LEU A 325 0.04 -11.48 12.90
C LEU A 325 -0.83 -12.07 14.03
N LEU A 326 -0.62 -13.34 14.41
CA LEU A 326 -1.34 -14.01 15.50
C LEU A 326 -1.06 -13.41 16.89
N GLU A 327 0.06 -12.69 17.04
CA GLU A 327 0.49 -12.06 18.29
C GLU A 327 0.34 -10.53 18.25
N THR A 328 -0.07 -10.00 17.10
CA THR A 328 -0.22 -8.56 16.89
C THR A 328 -1.43 -8.04 17.65
N SER A 329 -1.24 -7.02 18.48
CA SER A 329 -2.36 -6.41 19.18
C SER A 329 -3.27 -5.63 18.22
N ARG A 330 -4.56 -5.49 18.56
CA ARG A 330 -5.48 -4.64 17.79
C ARG A 330 -4.95 -3.21 17.64
N LYS A 331 -4.34 -2.64 18.70
CA LYS A 331 -3.78 -1.29 18.69
C LYS A 331 -2.61 -1.18 17.71
N GLY A 332 -1.67 -2.13 17.74
CA GLY A 332 -0.53 -2.16 16.84
C GLY A 332 -0.95 -2.33 15.38
N TYR A 333 -1.90 -3.24 15.12
CA TYR A 333 -2.47 -3.44 13.78
C TYR A 333 -3.10 -2.16 13.23
N LEU A 334 -3.99 -1.51 14.00
CA LEU A 334 -4.67 -0.29 13.55
C LEU A 334 -3.71 0.89 13.40
N ALA A 335 -2.67 0.98 14.22
CA ALA A 335 -1.60 1.97 14.04
C ALA A 335 -0.86 1.75 12.71
N ALA A 336 -0.57 0.50 12.33
CA ALA A 336 0.05 0.18 11.04
C ALA A 336 -0.85 0.56 9.85
N ILE A 337 -2.15 0.22 9.91
CA ILE A 337 -3.14 0.60 8.89
C ILE A 337 -3.22 2.13 8.76
N SER A 338 -3.35 2.83 9.89
CA SER A 338 -3.49 4.28 9.95
C SER A 338 -2.31 4.99 9.29
N ALA A 339 -1.10 4.68 9.74
CA ALA A 339 0.11 5.33 9.25
C ALA A 339 0.51 4.92 7.84
N SER A 340 0.19 3.70 7.38
CA SER A 340 0.73 3.15 6.13
C SER A 340 -0.29 3.00 4.99
N SER A 341 -1.58 3.20 5.27
CA SER A 341 -2.66 3.12 4.26
C SER A 341 -3.57 4.34 4.33
N TYR A 342 -4.21 4.60 5.47
CA TYR A 342 -5.15 5.72 5.59
C TYR A 342 -4.47 7.08 5.43
N SER A 343 -3.21 7.21 5.84
CA SER A 343 -2.38 8.39 5.56
C SER A 343 -2.32 8.75 4.07
N TYR A 344 -2.36 7.78 3.14
CA TYR A 344 -2.42 8.05 1.70
C TYR A 344 -3.78 8.61 1.28
N VAL A 345 -4.86 8.03 1.80
CA VAL A 345 -6.23 8.52 1.60
C VAL A 345 -6.35 9.96 2.10
N SER A 346 -5.85 10.25 3.30
CA SER A 346 -5.88 11.59 3.89
C SER A 346 -5.05 12.60 3.09
N LEU A 347 -3.81 12.25 2.72
CA LEU A 347 -2.98 13.12 1.90
C LEU A 347 -3.67 13.44 0.57
N LEU A 348 -4.18 12.44 -0.15
CA LEU A 348 -4.88 12.70 -1.42
C LEU A 348 -6.14 13.54 -1.19
N LYS A 349 -6.95 13.25 -0.19
CA LYS A 349 -8.16 14.03 0.16
C LYS A 349 -7.86 15.51 0.38
N HIS A 350 -6.79 15.84 1.10
CA HIS A 350 -6.47 17.23 1.45
C HIS A 350 -5.71 17.97 0.35
N PHE A 351 -4.90 17.27 -0.45
CA PHE A 351 -4.16 17.87 -1.55
C PHE A 351 -4.94 17.94 -2.86
N ILE A 352 -5.92 17.06 -3.12
CA ILE A 352 -6.65 17.04 -4.39
C ILE A 352 -7.35 18.37 -4.78
N PRO A 353 -7.83 19.23 -3.84
CA PRO A 353 -8.39 20.54 -4.21
C PRO A 353 -7.35 21.52 -4.78
N ILE A 354 -6.06 21.26 -4.58
CA ILE A 354 -4.93 22.07 -5.07
C ILE A 354 -4.06 21.29 -6.08
N MET A 355 -4.50 20.12 -6.53
CA MET A 355 -3.84 19.39 -7.61
C MET A 355 -4.35 19.86 -8.97
N ASN A 356 -3.43 20.19 -9.88
CA ASN A 356 -3.77 20.56 -11.24
C ASN A 356 -4.35 19.34 -12.02
N PRO A 357 -5.44 19.51 -12.80
CA PRO A 357 -5.96 18.44 -13.65
C PRO A 357 -4.89 17.88 -14.60
N GLY A 358 -4.85 16.56 -14.76
CA GLY A 358 -3.76 15.86 -15.45
C GLY A 358 -2.58 15.51 -14.54
N GLY A 359 -2.60 15.94 -13.28
CA GLY A 359 -1.67 15.51 -12.23
C GLY A 359 -1.80 14.04 -11.87
N ALA A 360 -0.92 13.58 -10.98
CA ALA A 360 -0.86 12.19 -10.57
C ALA A 360 -0.40 12.02 -9.12
N SER A 361 -0.85 10.95 -8.48
CA SER A 361 -0.32 10.49 -7.21
C SER A 361 0.29 9.09 -7.34
N ILE A 362 1.35 8.86 -6.57
CA ILE A 362 2.05 7.57 -6.50
C ILE A 362 2.33 7.20 -5.05
N SER A 363 2.11 5.94 -4.69
CA SER A 363 2.50 5.38 -3.39
C SER A 363 3.45 4.20 -3.56
N LEU A 364 4.04 3.73 -2.45
CA LEU A 364 4.87 2.53 -2.42
C LEU A 364 4.22 1.40 -1.62
N THR A 365 4.09 0.23 -2.24
CA THR A 365 3.61 -1.02 -1.65
C THR A 365 4.69 -2.11 -1.69
N TYR A 366 4.36 -3.29 -1.19
CA TYR A 366 5.25 -4.45 -1.14
C TYR A 366 4.46 -5.75 -1.25
N ILE A 367 5.03 -6.76 -1.90
CA ILE A 367 4.41 -8.05 -2.26
C ILE A 367 3.79 -8.83 -1.08
N ALA A 368 4.13 -8.50 0.16
CA ALA A 368 3.50 -9.08 1.35
C ALA A 368 1.99 -8.80 1.47
N SER A 369 1.46 -7.87 0.65
CA SER A 369 0.02 -7.66 0.47
C SER A 369 -0.68 -8.85 -0.20
N GLU A 370 0.02 -9.54 -1.10
CA GLU A 370 -0.54 -10.58 -1.98
C GLU A 370 -0.02 -11.98 -1.66
N ARG A 371 1.21 -12.05 -1.12
CA ARG A 371 1.89 -13.31 -0.79
C ARG A 371 2.33 -13.33 0.67
N ILE A 372 2.48 -14.54 1.20
CA ILE A 372 2.94 -14.73 2.58
C ILE A 372 4.44 -14.45 2.64
N ILE A 373 4.84 -13.38 3.33
CA ILE A 373 6.24 -13.05 3.63
C ILE A 373 6.43 -13.08 5.14
N PRO A 374 6.98 -14.19 5.70
CA PRO A 374 7.32 -14.25 7.12
C PRO A 374 8.27 -13.13 7.54
N GLY A 375 8.08 -12.60 8.75
CA GLY A 375 8.84 -11.44 9.25
C GLY A 375 8.22 -10.09 8.92
N TYR A 376 7.35 -9.99 7.91
CA TYR A 376 6.63 -8.75 7.59
C TYR A 376 5.31 -8.64 8.40
N GLY A 377 5.47 -8.57 9.72
CA GLY A 377 4.41 -8.72 10.72
C GLY A 377 3.70 -7.42 11.13
N GLY A 378 3.12 -7.42 12.33
CA GLY A 378 2.50 -6.23 12.94
C GLY A 378 1.31 -5.62 12.18
N GLY A 379 0.72 -6.37 11.24
CA GLY A 379 -0.32 -5.88 10.33
C GLY A 379 0.20 -5.09 9.12
N MET A 380 1.51 -5.01 8.88
CA MET A 380 2.07 -4.29 7.74
C MET A 380 1.68 -4.91 6.39
N SER A 381 1.60 -6.23 6.28
CA SER A 381 1.05 -6.92 5.10
C SER A 381 -0.38 -6.47 4.80
N SER A 382 -1.22 -6.41 5.84
CA SER A 382 -2.60 -5.95 5.73
C SER A 382 -2.70 -4.47 5.34
N ALA A 383 -1.80 -3.62 5.85
CA ALA A 383 -1.74 -2.21 5.47
C ALA A 383 -1.39 -2.04 3.98
N LYS A 384 -0.46 -2.84 3.46
CA LYS A 384 -0.11 -2.82 2.03
C LYS A 384 -1.25 -3.35 1.14
N ALA A 385 -1.95 -4.39 1.57
CA ALA A 385 -3.16 -4.85 0.88
C ALA A 385 -4.27 -3.78 0.84
N ALA A 386 -4.49 -3.06 1.95
CA ALA A 386 -5.42 -1.94 1.99
C ALA A 386 -4.99 -0.80 1.05
N LEU A 387 -3.71 -0.41 1.07
CA LEU A 387 -3.17 0.63 0.18
C LEU A 387 -3.37 0.31 -1.31
N GLU A 388 -3.17 -0.94 -1.72
CA GLU A 388 -3.38 -1.38 -3.11
C GLU A 388 -4.85 -1.41 -3.51
N SER A 389 -5.74 -1.81 -2.59
CA SER A 389 -7.18 -1.71 -2.78
C SER A 389 -7.61 -0.25 -2.94
N ASP A 390 -7.18 0.61 -2.01
CA ASP A 390 -7.51 2.03 -1.98
C ASP A 390 -6.96 2.76 -3.21
N THR A 391 -5.80 2.35 -3.74
CA THR A 391 -5.26 2.87 -5.01
C THR A 391 -6.26 2.73 -6.15
N LYS A 392 -6.95 1.58 -6.26
CA LYS A 392 -7.95 1.33 -7.32
C LYS A 392 -9.21 2.16 -7.12
N VAL A 393 -9.69 2.26 -5.88
CA VAL A 393 -10.88 3.05 -5.53
C VAL A 393 -10.62 4.54 -5.77
N LEU A 394 -9.52 5.06 -5.23
CA LEU A 394 -9.12 6.46 -5.38
C LEU A 394 -8.82 6.82 -6.84
N ALA A 395 -8.27 5.91 -7.65
CA ALA A 395 -8.10 6.13 -9.08
C ALA A 395 -9.44 6.41 -9.80
N PHE A 396 -10.49 5.69 -9.42
CA PHE A 396 -11.84 5.94 -9.95
C PHE A 396 -12.38 7.29 -9.46
N GLU A 397 -12.36 7.54 -8.16
CA GLU A 397 -12.93 8.76 -7.57
C GLU A 397 -12.19 10.04 -8.00
N ALA A 398 -10.87 10.06 -7.84
CA ALA A 398 -10.01 11.17 -8.20
C ALA A 398 -9.92 11.36 -9.72
N GLY A 399 -9.90 10.27 -10.49
CA GLY A 399 -9.90 10.30 -11.95
C GLY A 399 -11.17 10.93 -12.52
N ARG A 400 -12.35 10.50 -12.05
CA ARG A 400 -13.64 11.02 -12.52
C ARG A 400 -13.87 12.47 -12.11
N LYS A 401 -13.52 12.83 -10.88
CA LYS A 401 -13.83 14.15 -10.32
C LYS A 401 -12.79 15.22 -10.65
N HIS A 402 -11.51 14.85 -10.67
CA HIS A 402 -10.39 15.80 -10.75
C HIS A 402 -9.41 15.55 -11.90
N LYS A 403 -9.61 14.48 -12.70
CA LYS A 403 -8.67 14.06 -13.75
C LYS A 403 -7.26 13.79 -13.20
N ILE A 404 -7.20 13.20 -12.01
CA ILE A 404 -5.95 12.81 -11.35
C ILE A 404 -5.76 11.30 -11.48
N ARG A 405 -4.55 10.89 -11.87
CA ARG A 405 -4.17 9.47 -11.91
C ARG A 405 -3.63 9.03 -10.55
N VAL A 406 -3.90 7.79 -10.16
CA VAL A 406 -3.49 7.25 -8.86
C VAL A 406 -2.90 5.88 -9.11
N ASN A 407 -1.62 5.68 -8.82
CA ASN A 407 -0.96 4.39 -9.00
C ASN A 407 -0.15 4.03 -7.74
N THR A 408 0.37 2.80 -7.68
CA THR A 408 1.31 2.38 -6.65
C THR A 408 2.42 1.50 -7.25
N ILE A 409 3.61 1.58 -6.67
CA ILE A 409 4.76 0.74 -7.05
C ILE A 409 4.97 -0.33 -5.99
N SER A 410 4.92 -1.59 -6.38
CA SER A 410 5.34 -2.72 -5.54
C SER A 410 6.85 -2.91 -5.72
N ALA A 411 7.63 -2.33 -4.83
CA ALA A 411 9.09 -2.31 -4.93
C ALA A 411 9.72 -3.56 -4.30
N GLY A 412 10.87 -3.98 -4.82
CA GLY A 412 11.71 -4.99 -4.17
C GLY A 412 12.41 -4.48 -2.89
N PRO A 413 13.24 -5.33 -2.25
CA PRO A 413 13.95 -4.96 -1.03
C PRO A 413 15.06 -3.93 -1.29
N LEU A 414 15.15 -2.91 -0.43
CA LEU A 414 16.21 -1.90 -0.39
C LEU A 414 16.63 -1.63 1.06
N GLY A 415 17.94 -1.52 1.30
CA GLY A 415 18.56 -1.28 2.61
C GLY A 415 18.36 0.14 3.20
N SER A 416 17.12 0.64 3.20
CA SER A 416 16.72 1.94 3.77
C SER A 416 16.74 1.95 5.31
N ARG A 417 16.59 3.13 5.93
CA ARG A 417 16.50 3.28 7.39
C ARG A 417 15.38 2.43 8.01
N ALA A 418 14.17 2.47 7.43
CA ALA A 418 13.03 1.71 7.93
C ALA A 418 13.29 0.20 7.79
N ALA A 419 13.82 -0.24 6.66
CA ALA A 419 14.05 -1.65 6.40
C ALA A 419 15.12 -2.26 7.32
N LYS A 420 16.21 -1.52 7.58
CA LYS A 420 17.26 -1.92 8.53
C LYS A 420 16.74 -2.09 9.96
N ALA A 421 15.72 -1.32 10.36
CA ALA A 421 15.12 -1.44 11.68
C ALA A 421 14.32 -2.75 11.89
N ILE A 422 13.89 -3.41 10.80
CA ILE A 422 13.14 -4.68 10.87
C ILE A 422 14.08 -5.88 10.99
N GLY A 423 15.38 -5.72 10.69
CA GLY A 423 16.43 -6.70 10.97
C GLY A 423 16.55 -7.89 10.00
N PHE A 424 15.61 -8.08 9.07
CA PHE A 424 15.66 -9.17 8.06
C PHE A 424 15.85 -8.68 6.62
N ILE A 425 16.06 -7.38 6.40
CA ILE A 425 16.15 -6.81 5.04
C ILE A 425 17.32 -7.38 4.24
N ASP A 426 18.48 -7.60 4.86
CA ASP A 426 19.67 -8.11 4.17
C ASP A 426 19.41 -9.51 3.62
N THR A 427 18.73 -10.37 4.39
CA THR A 427 18.26 -11.68 3.93
C THR A 427 17.31 -11.59 2.73
N MET A 428 16.43 -10.59 2.69
CA MET A 428 15.54 -10.40 1.54
C MET A 428 16.28 -9.89 0.31
N ILE A 429 17.30 -9.04 0.48
CA ILE A 429 18.16 -8.59 -0.62
C ILE A 429 18.89 -9.79 -1.22
N GLU A 430 19.50 -10.63 -0.40
CA GLU A 430 20.18 -11.86 -0.83
C GLU A 430 19.21 -12.83 -1.51
N TYR A 431 18.02 -13.05 -0.91
CA TYR A 431 16.99 -13.89 -1.49
C TYR A 431 16.54 -13.38 -2.85
N SER A 432 16.32 -12.07 -2.99
CA SER A 432 15.94 -11.46 -4.27
C SER A 432 17.06 -11.60 -5.29
N LEU A 433 18.32 -11.37 -4.90
CA LEU A 433 19.48 -11.50 -5.78
C LEU A 433 19.65 -12.94 -6.28
N ALA A 434 19.42 -13.93 -5.41
CA ALA A 434 19.54 -15.34 -5.78
C ALA A 434 18.37 -15.83 -6.66
N ASN A 435 17.17 -15.27 -6.47
CA ASN A 435 15.95 -15.89 -6.99
C ASN A 435 15.17 -15.08 -8.03
N ALA A 436 15.50 -13.82 -8.28
CA ALA A 436 14.82 -13.01 -9.29
C ALA A 436 15.25 -13.42 -10.73
N PRO A 437 14.37 -13.25 -11.74
CA PRO A 437 14.75 -13.41 -13.14
C PRO A 437 15.93 -12.53 -13.56
N LEU A 438 15.97 -11.28 -13.08
CA LEU A 438 17.12 -10.39 -13.25
C LEU A 438 18.02 -10.50 -12.02
N GLN A 439 19.13 -11.22 -12.15
CA GLN A 439 20.07 -11.52 -11.06
C GLN A 439 20.95 -10.31 -10.69
N LYS A 440 20.34 -9.28 -10.12
CA LYS A 440 21.00 -8.05 -9.66
C LYS A 440 20.33 -7.49 -8.42
N GLU A 441 21.05 -6.63 -7.70
CA GLU A 441 20.45 -5.81 -6.65
C GLU A 441 19.50 -4.77 -7.26
N LEU A 442 18.47 -4.39 -6.49
CA LEU A 442 17.57 -3.30 -6.85
C LEU A 442 18.17 -1.98 -6.37
N SER A 443 18.33 -1.02 -7.29
CA SER A 443 18.74 0.34 -6.92
C SER A 443 17.53 1.22 -6.62
N ALA A 444 17.69 2.20 -5.72
CA ALA A 444 16.63 3.16 -5.43
C ALA A 444 16.26 4.02 -6.66
N ASP A 445 17.24 4.28 -7.54
CA ASP A 445 17.05 5.03 -8.78
C ASP A 445 16.08 4.31 -9.75
N GLU A 446 16.00 2.98 -9.76
CA GLU A 446 15.05 2.24 -10.60
C GLU A 446 13.59 2.45 -10.20
N VAL A 447 13.34 2.52 -8.89
CA VAL A 447 12.03 2.90 -8.34
C VAL A 447 11.75 4.38 -8.62
N GLY A 448 12.75 5.25 -8.46
CA GLY A 448 12.65 6.67 -8.77
C GLY A 448 12.30 6.96 -10.24
N ASN A 449 13.00 6.30 -11.17
CA ASN A 449 12.75 6.40 -12.61
C ASN A 449 11.35 5.92 -12.99
N THR A 450 10.90 4.81 -12.39
CA THR A 450 9.54 4.30 -12.61
C THR A 450 8.50 5.27 -12.08
N ALA A 451 8.70 5.86 -10.90
CA ALA A 451 7.82 6.87 -10.35
C ALA A 451 7.75 8.11 -11.26
N ALA A 452 8.89 8.61 -11.74
CA ALA A 452 8.96 9.74 -12.67
C ALA A 452 8.17 9.47 -13.96
N PHE A 453 8.32 8.27 -14.55
CA PHE A 453 7.50 7.85 -15.69
C PHE A 453 6.01 7.84 -15.34
N LEU A 454 5.62 7.18 -14.25
CA LEU A 454 4.22 6.99 -13.87
C LEU A 454 3.51 8.31 -13.53
N VAL A 455 4.20 9.34 -13.05
CA VAL A 455 3.59 10.65 -12.79
C VAL A 455 3.65 11.60 -13.99
N SER A 456 4.41 11.26 -15.03
CA SER A 456 4.52 12.06 -16.25
C SER A 456 3.30 11.95 -17.18
N PRO A 457 3.16 12.88 -18.14
CA PRO A 457 2.15 12.80 -19.20
C PRO A 457 2.27 11.53 -20.08
N LEU A 458 3.46 10.91 -20.16
CA LEU A 458 3.66 9.69 -20.95
C LEU A 458 2.84 8.50 -20.40
N ALA A 459 2.50 8.52 -19.11
CA ALA A 459 1.67 7.53 -18.44
C ALA A 459 0.18 7.93 -18.37
N SER A 460 -0.28 8.83 -19.24
CA SER A 460 -1.65 9.39 -19.22
C SER A 460 -2.77 8.34 -19.26
N ALA A 461 -2.51 7.14 -19.78
CA ALA A 461 -3.44 6.02 -19.83
C ALA A 461 -3.27 4.98 -18.70
N ILE A 462 -2.43 5.25 -17.69
CA ILE A 462 -2.13 4.33 -16.58
C ILE A 462 -2.66 4.93 -15.28
N THR A 463 -3.69 4.30 -14.71
CA THR A 463 -4.28 4.66 -13.41
C THR A 463 -4.88 3.43 -12.73
N GLY A 464 -4.90 3.41 -11.40
CA GLY A 464 -5.36 2.28 -10.58
C GLY A 464 -4.43 1.06 -10.63
N ALA A 465 -3.21 1.22 -11.12
CA ALA A 465 -2.27 0.13 -11.35
C ALA A 465 -1.33 -0.10 -10.16
N VAL A 466 -0.98 -1.37 -9.96
CA VAL A 466 0.16 -1.81 -9.14
C VAL A 466 1.27 -2.19 -10.12
N VAL A 467 2.39 -1.47 -10.07
CA VAL A 467 3.54 -1.72 -10.97
C VAL A 467 4.67 -2.34 -10.16
N TYR A 468 5.11 -3.55 -10.53
CA TYR A 468 6.21 -4.22 -9.84
C TYR A 468 7.56 -3.70 -10.33
N VAL A 469 8.41 -3.30 -9.39
CA VAL A 469 9.79 -2.86 -9.62
C VAL A 469 10.68 -3.63 -8.65
N ASP A 470 10.85 -4.92 -8.93
CA ASP A 470 11.41 -5.92 -8.02
C ASP A 470 12.29 -6.95 -8.75
N ASN A 471 12.89 -6.55 -9.88
CA ASN A 471 13.68 -7.43 -10.76
C ASN A 471 12.89 -8.65 -11.31
N GLY A 472 11.55 -8.63 -11.23
CA GLY A 472 10.67 -9.70 -11.68
C GLY A 472 10.45 -10.80 -10.64
N LEU A 473 10.89 -10.62 -9.39
CA LEU A 473 10.78 -11.63 -8.35
C LEU A 473 9.34 -12.09 -8.13
N ASN A 474 8.36 -11.18 -8.19
CA ASN A 474 6.93 -11.49 -8.08
C ASN A 474 6.45 -12.54 -9.09
N ALA A 475 7.08 -12.65 -10.27
CA ALA A 475 6.69 -13.61 -11.30
C ALA A 475 7.15 -15.04 -11.00
N MET A 476 8.09 -15.22 -10.07
CA MET A 476 8.64 -16.53 -9.73
C MET A 476 7.64 -17.37 -8.93
N GLY A 477 7.57 -18.66 -9.26
CA GLY A 477 6.77 -19.65 -8.53
C GLY A 477 7.56 -20.47 -7.51
N VAL A 478 8.89 -20.47 -7.61
CA VAL A 478 9.82 -21.22 -6.75
C VAL A 478 11.10 -20.41 -6.52
N GLY A 479 11.77 -20.63 -5.38
CA GLY A 479 13.15 -20.20 -5.18
C GLY A 479 14.10 -21.18 -5.87
N VAL A 480 14.91 -20.67 -6.81
CA VAL A 480 15.88 -21.46 -7.59
C VAL A 480 17.09 -21.87 -6.77
N ASP A 481 17.33 -21.22 -5.64
CA ASP A 481 18.33 -21.57 -4.63
C ASP A 481 17.92 -22.75 -3.72
N SER A 482 16.68 -23.24 -3.85
CA SER A 482 16.22 -24.40 -3.09
C SER A 482 17.10 -25.62 -3.37
N PRO A 483 17.56 -26.36 -2.33
CA PRO A 483 18.39 -27.55 -2.52
C PRO A 483 17.77 -28.64 -3.40
N ILE A 484 16.43 -28.66 -3.54
CA ILE A 484 15.70 -29.60 -4.40
C ILE A 484 16.06 -29.40 -5.89
N PHE A 485 16.50 -28.20 -6.27
CA PHE A 485 16.87 -27.86 -7.64
C PHE A 485 18.38 -27.82 -7.87
N ALA A 486 19.19 -28.33 -6.93
CA ALA A 486 20.66 -28.30 -7.05
C ALA A 486 21.18 -28.96 -8.33
N ASP A 487 20.49 -29.99 -8.83
CA ASP A 487 20.85 -30.72 -10.04
C ASP A 487 20.26 -30.11 -11.33
N LEU A 488 19.39 -29.09 -11.22
CA LEU A 488 18.86 -28.39 -12.39
C LEU A 488 19.90 -27.41 -12.91
N ASN A 489 20.14 -27.46 -14.23
CA ASN A 489 20.99 -26.49 -14.91
C ASN A 489 20.24 -25.17 -15.15
N ILE A 490 20.01 -24.43 -14.06
CA ILE A 490 19.42 -23.09 -14.09
C ILE A 490 20.50 -22.11 -14.55
N PRO A 491 20.27 -21.32 -15.61
CA PRO A 491 21.23 -20.31 -16.04
C PRO A 491 21.54 -19.36 -14.88
N LYS A 492 22.83 -19.25 -14.54
CA LYS A 492 23.33 -18.27 -13.57
C LYS A 492 24.04 -17.16 -14.33
N ASP A 493 23.96 -15.94 -13.82
CA ASP A 493 24.78 -14.84 -14.32
C ASP A 493 26.24 -15.21 -14.01
N ASN A 494 26.98 -15.67 -15.02
CA ASN A 494 28.39 -16.03 -14.91
C ASN A 494 29.21 -14.74 -14.78
N LYS A 495 29.08 -14.03 -13.67
CA LYS A 495 29.97 -12.92 -13.35
C LYS A 495 31.22 -13.47 -12.67
N SER A 496 32.24 -13.65 -13.52
CA SER A 496 33.67 -13.68 -13.23
C SER A 496 34.15 -12.42 -12.53
#